data_AF-A0A953EVM0-F1
#
_entry.id   AF-A0A953EVM0-F1
#
_cell.length_a   1.000
_cell.length_b   1.000
_cell.length_c   1.000
_cell.angle_alpha   90.00
_cell.angle_beta   90.00
_cell.angle_gamma   90.00
#
_symmetry.space_group_name_H-M   'P 1'
#
loop_
_entity.id
_entity.type
_entity.pdbx_description
1 polymer ?
#
loop_
_entity_poly.entity_id
_entity_poly.type
_entity_poly.pdbx_seq_one_letter_code
_entity_poly.pdbx_strand_id
1 'polypeptide(L)'
;MRSSVDWDPISLLDGLTSDDQVAGIEAAIWCETVASFEDLQFALQPRLAGVAERAWAQRGDFDWTGYADRLAAQAPAWSAEQWEFFRAVSVPWR
;
A
#
# COMPACT_ATOMS: atom_id res chain seq x y z
N MET A 1 -8.73 -2.04 -2.60
CA MET A 1 -7.36 -2.44 -2.21
C MET A 1 -6.49 -2.71 -3.43
N ARG A 2 -6.89 -3.57 -4.38
CA ARG A 2 -6.09 -3.82 -5.60
C ARG A 2 -5.62 -2.55 -6.31
N SER A 3 -6.52 -1.64 -6.63
CA SER A 3 -6.19 -0.38 -7.31
C SER A 3 -5.18 0.53 -6.58
N SER A 4 -4.96 0.34 -5.27
CA SER A 4 -3.96 1.14 -4.53
C SER A 4 -2.53 0.64 -4.66
N VAL A 5 -2.33 -0.54 -5.26
CA VAL A 5 -1.01 -1.19 -5.40
C VAL A 5 -0.77 -1.73 -6.82
N ASP A 6 -1.83 -2.04 -7.57
CA ASP A 6 -1.78 -2.54 -8.94
C ASP A 6 -1.66 -1.37 -9.94
N TRP A 7 -0.48 -0.76 -9.95
CA TRP A 7 -0.12 0.34 -10.84
C TRP A 7 1.40 0.45 -11.01
N ASP A 8 1.81 1.13 -12.08
CA ASP A 8 3.21 1.46 -12.38
C ASP A 8 3.33 2.95 -12.71
N PRO A 9 4.23 3.70 -12.02
CA PRO A 9 4.33 5.15 -12.20
C PRO A 9 4.69 5.60 -13.62
N ILE A 10 5.38 4.78 -14.41
CA ILE A 10 5.80 5.15 -15.78
C ILE A 10 4.63 5.04 -16.74
N SER A 11 3.91 3.92 -16.69
CA SER A 11 2.74 3.72 -17.54
C SER A 11 1.54 4.59 -17.17
N LEU A 12 1.51 5.14 -15.95
CA LEU A 12 0.43 6.02 -15.48
C LEU A 12 0.45 7.43 -16.08
N LEU A 13 1.61 7.93 -16.50
CA LEU A 13 1.78 9.32 -16.93
C LEU A 13 2.32 9.41 -18.36
N ASP A 14 1.59 10.10 -19.21
CA ASP A 14 2.04 10.40 -20.57
C ASP A 14 3.35 11.21 -20.52
N GLY A 15 4.37 10.72 -21.23
CA GLY A 15 5.66 11.40 -21.36
C GLY A 15 6.77 10.89 -20.43
N LEU A 16 6.48 9.95 -19.53
CA LEU A 16 7.52 9.17 -18.85
C LEU A 16 7.92 7.99 -19.72
N THR A 17 9.22 7.86 -19.99
CA THR A 17 9.79 6.80 -20.84
C THR A 17 10.82 5.96 -20.11
N SER A 18 11.31 6.41 -18.95
CA SER A 18 12.35 5.73 -18.19
C SER A 18 12.27 6.02 -16.68
N ASP A 19 12.76 5.07 -15.89
CA ASP A 19 12.71 5.07 -14.43
C ASP A 19 13.50 6.22 -13.79
N ASP A 20 14.57 6.67 -14.44
CA ASP A 20 15.43 7.77 -13.99
C ASP A 20 14.72 9.13 -13.97
N GLN A 21 13.57 9.23 -14.63
CA GLN A 21 12.70 10.42 -14.59
C GLN A 21 11.85 10.47 -13.31
N VAL A 22 11.81 9.39 -12.52
CA VAL A 22 11.00 9.28 -11.30
C VAL A 22 11.91 9.14 -10.09
N ALA A 23 11.95 10.17 -9.25
CA ALA A 23 12.76 10.16 -8.03
C ALA A 23 12.30 9.12 -6.98
N GLY A 24 11.01 8.78 -6.97
CA GLY A 24 10.44 7.82 -6.04
C GLY A 24 8.92 7.90 -5.97
N ILE A 25 8.37 7.24 -4.94
CA ILE A 25 6.93 7.19 -4.64
C ILE A 25 6.73 7.70 -3.21
N GLU A 26 5.65 8.45 -2.99
CA GLU A 26 5.26 8.97 -1.68
C GLU A 26 3.82 8.57 -1.35
N ALA A 27 3.57 8.21 -0.09
CA ALA A 27 2.23 8.05 0.48
C ALA A 27 1.89 9.31 1.29
N ALA A 28 1.13 10.23 0.69
CA ALA A 28 0.63 11.40 1.40
C ALA A 28 -0.58 11.05 2.27
N ILE A 29 -0.62 11.57 3.49
CA ILE A 29 -1.78 11.49 4.39
C ILE A 29 -2.30 12.90 4.66
N TRP A 30 -3.60 13.08 4.45
CA TRP A 30 -4.34 14.30 4.73
C TRP A 30 -4.99 14.16 6.10
N CYS A 31 -4.75 15.11 6.99
CA CYS A 31 -5.08 14.98 8.43
C CYS A 31 -6.33 15.75 8.85
N GLU A 32 -7.13 16.25 7.92
CA GLU A 32 -8.37 16.98 8.20
C GLU A 32 -9.36 16.17 9.05
N THR A 33 -9.34 14.84 8.92
CA THR A 33 -10.20 13.91 9.68
C THR A 33 -9.42 13.00 10.63
N VAL A 34 -8.12 13.21 10.82
CA VAL A 34 -7.28 12.38 11.68
C VAL A 34 -7.19 13.05 13.05
N ALA A 35 -7.86 12.50 14.05
CA ALA A 35 -7.92 13.07 15.39
C ALA A 35 -7.10 12.27 16.42
N SER A 36 -6.70 11.05 16.07
CA SER A 36 -5.99 10.12 16.95
C SER A 36 -4.94 9.30 16.19
N PHE A 37 -4.08 8.59 16.93
CA PHE A 37 -3.11 7.70 16.32
C PHE A 37 -3.79 6.48 15.70
N GLU A 38 -4.90 6.04 16.27
CA GLU A 38 -5.77 4.98 15.77
C GLU A 38 -6.41 5.37 14.43
N ASP A 39 -6.90 6.61 14.30
CA ASP A 39 -7.40 7.13 13.01
C ASP A 39 -6.30 7.14 11.94
N LEU A 40 -5.09 7.55 12.32
CA LEU A 40 -3.93 7.58 11.42
C LEU A 40 -3.59 6.17 10.92
N GLN A 41 -3.51 5.20 11.84
CA GLN A 41 -3.24 3.80 11.51
C GLN A 41 -4.35 3.20 10.64
N PHE A 42 -5.62 3.45 10.98
CA PHE A 42 -6.72 2.98 10.17
C PHE A 42 -6.73 3.59 8.75
N ALA A 43 -6.34 4.86 8.61
CA ALA A 43 -6.26 5.52 7.32
C ALA A 43 -5.08 5.00 6.47
N LEU A 44 -3.91 4.76 7.08
CA LEU A 44 -2.71 4.30 6.40
C LEU A 44 -2.75 2.80 6.09
N GLN A 45 -3.10 1.96 7.06
CA GLN A 45 -3.06 0.52 6.93
C GLN A 45 -4.37 -0.01 6.33
N PRO A 46 -4.29 -0.93 5.36
CA PRO A 46 -3.11 -1.69 4.94
C PRO A 46 -2.43 -1.12 3.68
N ARG A 47 -2.88 0.03 3.18
CA ARG A 47 -2.42 0.60 1.90
C ARG A 47 -0.96 1.02 1.92
N LEU A 48 -0.45 1.47 3.07
CA LEU A 48 0.94 1.86 3.25
C LEU A 48 1.92 0.73 2.85
N ALA A 49 1.61 -0.53 3.17
CA ALA A 49 2.42 -1.67 2.76
C ALA A 49 2.49 -1.83 1.24
N GLY A 50 1.37 -1.55 0.54
CA GLY A 50 1.32 -1.59 -0.92
C GLY A 50 2.15 -0.48 -1.57
N VAL A 51 2.07 0.73 -1.02
CA VAL A 51 2.89 1.85 -1.50
C VAL A 51 4.38 1.56 -1.26
N ALA A 52 4.74 1.04 -0.09
CA ALA A 52 6.12 0.63 0.20
C ALA A 52 6.61 -0.48 -0.75
N GLU A 53 5.77 -1.46 -1.08
CA GLU A 53 6.13 -2.49 -2.07
C GLU A 53 6.34 -1.87 -3.46
N ARG A 54 5.50 -0.93 -3.90
CA ARG A 54 5.71 -0.24 -5.18
C ARG A 54 6.96 0.63 -5.20
N ALA A 55 7.31 1.22 -4.06
CA ALA A 55 8.52 2.03 -3.92
C ALA A 55 9.81 1.19 -3.91
N TRP A 56 9.74 -0.08 -3.49
CA TRP A 56 10.92 -0.92 -3.25
C TRP A 56 11.10 -2.06 -4.27
N ALA A 57 10.02 -2.74 -4.64
CA ALA A 57 10.09 -3.94 -5.47
C ALA A 57 10.47 -3.60 -6.91
N GLN A 58 11.17 -4.53 -7.57
CA GLN A 58 11.49 -4.40 -8.98
C GLN A 58 10.19 -4.32 -9.80
N ARG A 59 10.17 -3.41 -10.77
CA ARG A 59 9.03 -3.20 -11.65
C ARG A 59 8.79 -4.41 -12.55
N GLY A 60 7.53 -4.77 -12.74
CA GLY A 60 7.10 -5.94 -13.50
C GLY A 60 5.63 -6.26 -13.25
N ASP A 61 5.17 -7.39 -13.80
CA ASP A 61 3.79 -7.84 -13.65
C ASP A 61 3.41 -7.97 -12.17
N PHE A 62 2.34 -7.28 -11.78
CA PHE A 62 1.88 -7.29 -10.41
C PHE A 62 0.96 -8.48 -10.13
N ASP A 63 1.44 -9.45 -9.36
CA ASP A 63 0.61 -10.55 -8.86
C ASP A 63 -0.18 -10.11 -7.62
N TRP A 64 -1.43 -9.71 -7.85
CA TRP A 64 -2.36 -9.36 -6.77
C TRP A 64 -2.58 -10.50 -5.78
N THR A 65 -2.69 -11.75 -6.24
CA THR A 65 -3.05 -12.88 -5.37
C THR A 65 -1.91 -13.14 -4.38
N GLY A 66 -0.68 -13.25 -4.89
CA GLY A 66 0.51 -13.39 -4.05
C GLY A 66 0.72 -12.20 -3.11
N TYR A 67 0.49 -10.97 -3.59
CA TYR A 67 0.54 -9.78 -2.72
C TYR A 67 -0.51 -9.83 -1.61
N ALA A 68 -1.77 -10.13 -1.94
CA ALA A 68 -2.87 -10.17 -0.97
C ALA A 68 -2.62 -11.23 0.12
N ASP A 69 -2.02 -12.37 -0.23
CA ASP A 69 -1.62 -13.39 0.75
C ASP A 69 -0.49 -12.91 1.68
N ARG A 70 0.55 -12.24 1.14
CA ARG A 70 1.63 -11.66 1.98
C ARG A 70 1.13 -10.54 2.88
N LEU A 71 0.20 -9.73 2.38
CA LEU A 71 -0.44 -8.66 3.15
C LEU A 71 -1.31 -9.21 4.27
N ALA A 72 -2.12 -10.23 3.98
CA ALA A 72 -2.95 -10.90 4.97
C ALA A 72 -2.11 -11.47 6.12
N ALA A 73 -0.92 -12.00 5.81
CA ALA A 73 0.01 -12.53 6.81
C ALA A 73 0.61 -11.47 7.74
N GLN A 74 0.43 -10.15 7.48
CA GLN A 74 0.86 -9.09 8.39
C GLN A 74 -0.12 -8.87 9.57
N ALA A 75 -1.39 -9.27 9.41
CA ALA A 75 -2.43 -9.00 10.40
C ALA A 75 -2.11 -9.51 11.82
N PRO A 76 -1.51 -10.70 12.02
CA PRO A 76 -1.11 -11.14 13.36
C PRO A 76 -0.08 -10.23 14.02
N ALA A 77 0.90 -9.74 13.27
CA ALA A 77 1.94 -8.83 13.78
C ALA A 77 1.33 -7.47 14.16
N TRP A 78 0.51 -6.88 13.29
CA TRP A 78 -0.19 -5.63 13.60
C TRP A 78 -1.12 -5.78 14.80
N SER A 79 -1.83 -6.90 14.92
CA SER A 79 -2.72 -7.15 16.06
C SER A 79 -1.93 -7.30 17.37
N ALA A 80 -0.74 -7.93 17.34
CA ALA A 80 0.13 -8.07 18.51
C ALA A 80 0.65 -6.71 19.00
N GLU A 81 0.95 -5.80 18.06
CA GLU A 81 1.35 -4.42 18.34
C GLU A 81 0.14 -3.49 18.61
N GLN A 82 -1.09 -4.04 18.63
CA GLN A 82 -2.34 -3.31 18.82
C GLN A 82 -2.54 -2.19 17.77
N TRP A 83 -2.07 -2.41 16.55
CA TRP A 83 -2.25 -1.46 15.46
C TRP A 83 -3.60 -1.63 14.79
N GLU A 84 -4.27 -0.50 14.55
CA GLU A 84 -5.53 -0.45 13.80
C GLU A 84 -5.27 -0.55 12.30
N PHE A 85 -6.11 -1.30 11.58
CA PHE A 85 -6.01 -1.39 10.12
C PHE A 85 -7.35 -1.72 9.49
N PHE A 86 -7.59 -1.16 8.30
CA PHE A 86 -8.80 -1.45 7.55
C PHE A 86 -8.77 -2.87 6.96
N ARG A 87 -9.64 -3.77 7.46
CA ARG A 87 -9.80 -5.13 6.95
C ARG A 87 -10.55 -5.14 5.62
N ALA A 88 -9.86 -4.78 4.55
CA ALA A 88 -10.42 -4.76 3.21
C ALA A 88 -10.94 -6.15 2.78
N VAL A 89 -12.17 -6.23 2.27
CA VAL A 89 -12.85 -7.47 1.85
C VAL A 89 -12.10 -8.24 0.75
N SER A 90 -11.27 -7.54 -0.03
CA SER A 90 -10.49 -8.12 -1.13
C SER A 90 -9.22 -8.83 -0.67
N VAL A 91 -8.89 -8.81 0.62
CA VAL A 91 -7.69 -9.44 1.21
C VAL A 91 -8.13 -10.62 2.08
N PRO A 92 -7.54 -11.81 1.92
CA PRO A 92 -7.91 -13.01 2.68
C PRO A 92 -7.23 -13.03 4.06
N TRP A 93 -7.63 -12.12 4.95
CA TRP A 93 -7.04 -11.94 6.29
C TRP A 93 -6.96 -13.23 7.10
N ARG A 94 -5.89 -13.36 7.89
CA ARG A 94 -5.58 -14.52 8.75
C ARG A 94 -5.38 -14.08 10.18
#